data_AF-A0A412I7M1-F1
#
_entry.id   AF-A0A412I7M1-F1
#
_cell.length_a   1.000
_cell.length_b   1.000
_cell.length_c   1.000
_cell.angle_alpha   90.00
_cell.angle_beta   90.00
_cell.angle_gamma   90.00
#
_symmetry.space_group_name_H-M   'P 1'
#
loop_
_entity.id
_entity.type
_entity.pdbx_description
1 polymer ?
#
loop_
_entity_poly.entity_id
_entity_poly.type
_entity_poly.pdbx_seq_one_letter_code
_entity_poly.pdbx_strand_id
1 'polypeptide(L)'
;MKMAKLKIWMVALTLIMGVSLTSCINGDDNTIQPVYGPILLKSTFPYQFQAEGSDVVFEANSATITGLSDNAYPGDMVYLNAQYDTSTQAVDENTKKIIVTVTSAEKLNENTYISQEDVSYNRSVLSTSELGANYSPALYSKNWLIFPIAFYIEKLEMASALKHSFYLVYDAEHEDNNETTMVLRLRHQSNDDASKEKSSALLSKAFKITDLVRNFNGGSTTNKLNTIKIIIQQQKGSTPEIVEGSTDSYTEYTYELDYSKVANL
;
A
#
# COMPACT_ATOMS: atom_id res chain seq x y z
N MET A 1 -13.24 -2.37 34.59
CA MET A 1 -13.50 -2.74 33.18
C MET A 1 -12.28 -2.35 32.34
N LYS A 2 -11.42 -3.31 31.97
CA LYS A 2 -10.25 -3.09 31.09
C LYS A 2 -10.18 -4.24 30.09
N MET A 3 -10.95 -4.13 29.01
CA MET A 3 -10.90 -5.00 27.84
C MET A 3 -10.71 -4.16 26.57
N ALA A 4 -9.58 -3.45 26.49
CA ALA A 4 -9.21 -2.69 25.30
C ALA A 4 -7.86 -3.12 24.68
N LYS A 5 -7.08 -3.96 25.36
CA LYS A 5 -5.76 -4.38 24.86
C LYS A 5 -5.78 -5.68 24.07
N LEU A 6 -6.66 -6.64 24.38
CA LEU A 6 -6.67 -7.96 23.71
C LEU A 6 -7.14 -7.92 22.24
N LYS A 7 -7.91 -6.89 21.84
CA LYS A 7 -8.49 -6.80 20.49
C LYS A 7 -7.54 -6.20 19.44
N ILE A 8 -6.60 -5.34 19.83
CA ILE A 8 -5.66 -4.70 18.90
C ILE A 8 -4.61 -5.72 18.41
N TRP A 9 -4.20 -6.64 19.27
CA TRP A 9 -3.22 -7.68 18.97
C TRP A 9 -3.68 -8.65 17.88
N MET A 10 -4.93 -9.12 17.96
CA MET A 10 -5.46 -10.02 16.94
C MET A 10 -5.60 -9.34 15.58
N VAL A 11 -5.94 -8.05 15.53
CA VAL A 11 -6.12 -7.30 14.27
C VAL A 11 -4.77 -6.99 13.60
N ALA A 12 -3.76 -6.58 14.36
CA ALA A 12 -2.42 -6.32 13.83
C ALA A 12 -1.73 -7.61 13.37
N LEU A 13 -1.98 -8.74 14.04
CA LEU A 13 -1.47 -10.04 13.62
C LEU A 13 -2.25 -10.57 12.40
N THR A 14 -3.58 -10.46 12.34
CA THR A 14 -4.38 -10.94 11.18
C THR A 14 -4.24 -10.12 9.89
N LEU A 15 -3.79 -8.86 9.95
CA LEU A 15 -3.52 -8.06 8.75
C LEU A 15 -2.19 -8.40 8.06
N ILE A 16 -1.21 -8.96 8.79
CA ILE A 16 0.09 -9.46 8.23
C ILE A 16 0.07 -10.99 8.05
N MET A 17 -0.70 -11.70 8.86
CA MET A 17 -0.98 -13.11 8.64
C MET A 17 -2.09 -13.22 7.60
N GLY A 18 -1.74 -13.36 6.32
CA GLY A 18 -2.70 -13.83 5.32
C GLY A 18 -3.41 -15.07 5.87
N VAL A 19 -4.71 -14.92 6.13
CA VAL A 19 -5.70 -15.96 6.46
C VAL A 19 -5.13 -17.39 6.61
N SER A 20 -4.54 -17.68 7.76
CA SER A 20 -4.17 -19.05 8.12
C SER A 20 -4.27 -19.31 9.62
N LEU A 21 -5.17 -18.59 10.33
CA LEU A 21 -5.61 -19.03 11.65
C LEU A 21 -6.79 -20.02 11.62
N THR A 22 -7.35 -20.41 10.45
CA THR A 22 -8.55 -21.28 10.43
C THR A 22 -8.69 -22.29 9.27
N SER A 23 -7.63 -22.70 8.57
CA SER A 23 -7.71 -23.79 7.55
C SER A 23 -6.31 -24.07 6.98
N CYS A 24 -5.51 -25.02 7.46
CA CYS A 24 -5.77 -26.46 7.49
C CYS A 24 -5.25 -27.10 8.80
N ILE A 25 -6.13 -27.31 9.79
CA ILE A 25 -5.94 -28.38 10.79
C ILE A 25 -6.39 -29.67 10.10
N ASN A 26 -5.59 -30.13 9.15
CA ASN A 26 -5.62 -31.48 8.59
C ASN A 26 -4.37 -31.65 7.71
N GLY A 27 -3.30 -32.17 8.33
CA GLY A 27 -2.05 -32.53 7.69
C GLY A 27 -0.84 -31.97 8.45
N ASP A 28 -0.18 -32.85 9.22
CA ASP A 28 1.19 -32.81 9.76
C ASP A 28 1.84 -31.45 10.12
N ASP A 29 2.21 -31.30 11.40
CA ASP A 29 3.27 -30.45 11.98
C ASP A 29 3.95 -29.41 11.06
N ASN A 30 3.19 -28.50 10.42
CA ASN A 30 3.81 -27.42 9.65
C ASN A 30 4.24 -26.31 10.60
N THR A 31 5.50 -26.39 11.04
CA THR A 31 6.11 -25.42 11.94
C THR A 31 6.56 -24.14 11.22
N ILE A 32 6.54 -24.12 9.89
CA ILE A 32 6.90 -22.94 9.09
C ILE A 32 5.70 -22.00 8.97
N GLN A 33 5.86 -20.81 9.52
CA GLN A 33 4.86 -19.75 9.56
C GLN A 33 5.26 -18.60 8.63
N PRO A 34 4.42 -18.23 7.66
CA PRO A 34 4.70 -17.12 6.76
C PRO A 34 4.49 -15.75 7.45
N VAL A 35 5.28 -14.76 7.02
CA VAL A 35 5.12 -13.34 7.34
C VAL A 35 5.12 -12.60 6.01
N TYR A 36 3.95 -12.16 5.57
CA TYR A 36 3.75 -11.75 4.20
C TYR A 36 2.82 -10.55 4.06
N GLY A 37 3.24 -9.53 3.31
CA GLY A 37 2.42 -8.37 2.97
C GLY A 37 2.98 -7.03 3.46
N PRO A 38 2.17 -5.95 3.38
CA PRO A 38 2.60 -4.60 3.75
C PRO A 38 2.96 -4.49 5.24
N ILE A 39 4.14 -3.94 5.53
CA ILE A 39 4.65 -3.75 6.88
C ILE A 39 5.61 -2.55 6.93
N LEU A 40 5.76 -1.90 8.09
CA LEU A 40 6.72 -0.81 8.23
C LEU A 40 8.13 -1.36 8.42
N LEU A 41 9.08 -0.81 7.66
CA LEU A 41 10.50 -0.93 7.94
C LEU A 41 10.82 -0.13 9.21
N LYS A 42 11.31 -0.80 10.25
CA LYS A 42 11.60 -0.21 11.56
C LYS A 42 13.08 0.16 11.72
N SER A 43 13.96 -0.68 11.19
CA SER A 43 15.41 -0.48 11.23
C SER A 43 16.03 -1.15 10.02
N THR A 44 17.17 -0.63 9.54
CA THR A 44 17.98 -1.25 8.47
C THR A 44 19.25 -1.91 9.02
N PHE A 45 19.54 -1.76 10.32
CA PHE A 45 20.68 -2.41 10.95
C PHE A 45 20.43 -2.74 12.45
N PRO A 46 20.10 -4.01 12.80
CA PRO A 46 19.68 -5.06 11.87
C PRO A 46 18.35 -4.71 11.19
N TYR A 47 18.03 -5.37 10.07
CA TYR A 47 16.72 -5.20 9.43
C TYR A 47 15.60 -5.64 10.36
N GLN A 48 14.67 -4.73 10.64
CA GLN A 48 13.52 -4.97 11.49
C GLN A 48 12.26 -4.45 10.82
N PHE A 49 11.16 -5.19 10.95
CA PHE A 49 9.86 -4.86 10.41
C PHE A 49 8.80 -4.93 11.51
N GLN A 50 7.80 -4.06 11.43
CA GLN A 50 6.75 -3.98 12.45
C GLN A 50 5.44 -3.50 11.83
N ALA A 51 4.33 -4.16 12.18
CA ALA A 51 3.00 -3.64 11.85
C ALA A 51 2.78 -2.31 12.58
N GLU A 52 2.11 -1.35 11.95
CA GLU A 52 1.67 -0.17 12.70
C GLU A 52 0.71 -0.59 13.82
N GLY A 53 0.92 -0.07 15.04
CA GLY A 53 0.16 -0.43 16.24
C GLY A 53 0.48 -1.80 16.85
N SER A 54 1.36 -2.60 16.25
CA SER A 54 1.82 -3.87 16.84
C SER A 54 3.01 -3.65 17.77
N ASP A 55 3.09 -4.43 18.84
CA ASP A 55 4.27 -4.52 19.72
C ASP A 55 5.29 -5.57 19.25
N VAL A 56 4.95 -6.38 18.22
CA VAL A 56 5.81 -7.46 17.71
C VAL A 56 6.74 -6.93 16.63
N VAL A 57 8.04 -7.19 16.79
CA VAL A 57 9.08 -6.88 15.81
C VAL A 57 9.54 -8.15 15.12
N PHE A 58 9.52 -8.15 13.79
CA PHE A 58 10.16 -9.18 12.98
C PHE A 58 11.58 -8.72 12.65
N GLU A 59 12.59 -9.42 13.16
CA GLU A 59 14.00 -9.11 12.90
C GLU A 59 14.54 -10.12 11.89
N ALA A 60 15.12 -9.62 10.80
CA ALA A 60 15.72 -10.49 9.78
C ALA A 60 16.99 -11.15 10.34
N ASN A 61 17.17 -12.43 10.02
CA ASN A 61 18.42 -13.16 10.29
C ASN A 61 19.54 -12.86 9.26
N SER A 62 19.29 -11.96 8.32
CA SER A 62 20.23 -11.56 7.26
C SER A 62 20.61 -10.09 7.37
N ALA A 63 21.85 -9.79 7.02
CA ALA A 63 22.37 -8.42 6.91
C ALA A 63 21.99 -7.73 5.58
N THR A 64 21.45 -8.47 4.62
CA THR A 64 20.98 -7.95 3.32
C THR A 64 19.61 -8.53 2.98
N ILE A 65 18.79 -7.75 2.28
CA ILE A 65 17.43 -8.14 1.90
C ILE A 65 17.29 -7.98 0.40
N THR A 66 17.00 -9.08 -0.31
CA THR A 66 16.77 -9.05 -1.75
C THR A 66 15.56 -8.18 -2.09
N GLY A 67 15.71 -7.31 -3.09
CA GLY A 67 14.64 -6.46 -3.62
C GLY A 67 14.40 -5.14 -2.87
N LEU A 68 14.97 -4.98 -1.67
CA LEU A 68 14.79 -3.76 -0.90
C LEU A 68 15.70 -2.67 -1.48
N SER A 69 15.13 -1.52 -1.83
CA SER A 69 15.88 -0.45 -2.46
C SER A 69 16.83 0.25 -1.47
N ASP A 70 17.95 0.76 -1.97
CA ASP A 70 18.96 1.47 -1.15
C ASP A 70 18.42 2.76 -0.50
N ASN A 71 17.29 3.27 -1.00
CA ASN A 71 16.58 4.44 -0.48
C ASN A 71 15.39 4.05 0.43
N ALA A 72 15.35 2.82 0.94
CA ALA A 72 14.39 2.41 1.96
C ALA A 72 14.90 2.81 3.35
N TYR A 73 14.09 3.55 4.09
CA TYR A 73 14.42 4.10 5.40
C TYR A 73 13.41 3.66 6.46
N PRO A 74 13.80 3.67 7.76
CA PRO A 74 12.85 3.49 8.85
C PRO A 74 11.62 4.40 8.70
N GLY A 75 10.43 3.80 8.80
CA GLY A 75 9.14 4.44 8.58
C GLY A 75 8.55 4.23 7.18
N ASP A 76 9.31 3.68 6.23
CA ASP A 76 8.79 3.29 4.91
C ASP A 76 7.91 2.03 5.01
N MET A 77 6.88 1.99 4.18
CA MET A 77 6.07 0.81 3.94
C MET A 77 6.79 -0.10 2.95
N VAL A 78 6.91 -1.38 3.30
CA VAL A 78 7.49 -2.40 2.43
C VAL A 78 6.53 -3.56 2.28
N TYR A 79 6.62 -4.26 1.15
CA TYR A 79 5.99 -5.56 0.98
C TYR A 79 6.98 -6.63 1.40
N LEU A 80 6.75 -7.27 2.55
CA LEU A 80 7.65 -8.28 3.09
C LEU A 80 7.23 -9.68 2.63
N ASN A 81 8.20 -10.51 2.25
CA ASN A 81 8.05 -11.94 2.12
C ASN A 81 9.10 -12.64 2.99
N ALA A 82 8.65 -13.19 4.11
CA ALA A 82 9.50 -13.84 5.09
C ALA A 82 8.78 -15.03 5.74
N GLN A 83 9.52 -15.80 6.53
CA GLN A 83 8.99 -16.91 7.29
C GLN A 83 9.77 -17.11 8.59
N TYR A 84 9.15 -17.79 9.55
CA TYR A 84 9.79 -18.27 10.77
C TYR A 84 9.37 -19.71 11.08
N ASP A 85 10.17 -20.42 11.88
CA ASP A 85 9.91 -21.82 12.25
C ASP A 85 9.64 -21.95 13.75
N THR A 86 8.42 -22.34 14.12
CA THR A 86 8.00 -22.52 15.52
C THR A 86 8.68 -23.69 16.22
N SER A 87 9.33 -24.61 15.49
CA SER A 87 10.15 -25.67 16.09
C SER A 87 11.48 -25.13 16.66
N THR A 88 11.95 -24.01 16.13
CA THR A 88 13.24 -23.40 16.49
C THR A 88 13.09 -22.18 17.41
N GLN A 89 11.92 -21.54 17.40
CA GLN A 89 11.59 -20.45 18.30
C GLN A 89 10.14 -20.57 18.77
N ALA A 90 9.94 -20.58 20.09
CA ALA A 90 8.60 -20.53 20.65
C ALA A 90 8.00 -19.13 20.44
N VAL A 91 6.78 -19.08 19.91
CA VAL A 91 6.00 -17.84 19.77
C VAL A 91 4.74 -17.97 20.62
N ASP A 92 4.59 -17.07 21.57
CA ASP A 92 3.43 -16.97 22.45
C ASP A 92 2.93 -15.52 22.57
N GLU A 93 1.92 -15.30 23.39
CA GLU A 93 1.28 -13.99 23.58
C GLU A 93 2.22 -12.89 24.14
N ASN A 94 3.34 -13.28 24.75
CA ASN A 94 4.33 -12.38 25.32
C ASN A 94 5.51 -12.12 24.37
N THR A 95 5.59 -12.83 23.24
CA THR A 95 6.65 -12.64 22.25
C THR A 95 6.59 -11.23 21.67
N LYS A 96 7.66 -10.46 21.89
CA LYS A 96 7.81 -9.09 21.34
C LYS A 96 8.73 -9.03 20.12
N LYS A 97 9.46 -10.12 19.86
CA LYS A 97 10.44 -10.20 18.77
C LYS A 97 10.45 -11.62 18.20
N ILE A 98 10.37 -11.72 16.88
CA ILE A 98 10.42 -12.97 16.12
C ILE A 98 11.57 -12.85 15.12
N ILE A 99 12.46 -13.84 15.08
CA ILE A 99 13.53 -13.91 14.09
C ILE A 99 12.96 -14.51 12.81
N VAL A 100 13.10 -13.83 11.68
CA VAL A 100 12.57 -14.27 10.39
C VAL A 100 13.67 -14.49 9.37
N THR A 101 13.48 -15.49 8.51
CA THR A 101 14.21 -15.61 7.25
C THR A 101 13.44 -14.82 6.20
N VAL A 102 14.06 -13.76 5.68
CA VAL A 102 13.46 -12.90 4.66
C VAL A 102 13.87 -13.38 3.27
N THR A 103 12.89 -13.74 2.45
CA THR A 103 13.09 -14.10 1.04
C THR A 103 13.26 -12.85 0.19
N SER A 104 12.37 -11.86 0.38
CA SER A 104 12.44 -10.57 -0.29
C SER A 104 11.68 -9.50 0.49
N ALA A 105 12.01 -8.23 0.21
CA ALA A 105 11.16 -7.10 0.55
C ALA A 105 11.21 -6.06 -0.56
N GLU A 106 10.15 -5.30 -0.78
CA GLU A 106 10.10 -4.23 -1.78
C GLU A 106 9.53 -2.96 -1.15
N LYS A 107 10.16 -1.80 -1.38
CA LYS A 107 9.62 -0.50 -0.93
C LYS A 107 8.38 -0.14 -1.74
N LEU A 108 7.29 0.18 -1.05
CA LEU A 108 6.01 0.48 -1.69
C LEU A 108 5.73 1.98 -1.82
N ASN A 109 6.44 2.83 -1.06
CA ASN A 109 6.08 4.24 -0.94
C ASN A 109 6.05 4.97 -2.29
N GLU A 110 5.01 5.77 -2.45
CA GLU A 110 4.84 6.77 -3.48
C GLU A 110 4.50 8.12 -2.84
N ASN A 111 4.60 9.20 -3.62
CA ASN A 111 4.41 10.55 -3.09
C ASN A 111 2.93 10.96 -3.02
N THR A 112 2.64 11.84 -2.08
CA THR A 112 1.36 12.54 -1.97
C THR A 112 1.59 14.04 -2.07
N TYR A 113 0.63 14.76 -2.65
CA TYR A 113 0.71 16.20 -2.84
C TYR A 113 -0.56 16.89 -2.37
N ILE A 114 -0.40 18.09 -1.82
CA ILE A 114 -1.47 19.03 -1.56
C ILE A 114 -1.26 20.18 -2.53
N SER A 115 -2.12 20.31 -3.53
CA SER A 115 -1.94 21.29 -4.60
C SER A 115 -3.28 21.61 -5.26
N GLN A 116 -3.51 22.90 -5.52
CA GLN A 116 -4.64 23.37 -6.34
C GLN A 116 -4.37 23.09 -7.82
N GLU A 117 -3.15 23.38 -8.28
CA GLU A 117 -2.69 22.98 -9.60
C GLU A 117 -2.43 21.46 -9.60
N ASP A 118 -2.81 20.79 -10.67
CA ASP A 118 -2.52 19.36 -10.78
C ASP A 118 -1.02 19.10 -10.95
N VAL A 119 -0.59 17.88 -10.68
CA VAL A 119 0.78 17.46 -10.99
C VAL A 119 0.86 16.97 -12.43
N SER A 120 2.05 16.95 -13.02
CA SER A 120 2.23 16.37 -14.35
C SER A 120 1.85 14.88 -14.37
N TYR A 121 1.07 14.47 -15.35
CA TYR A 121 0.71 13.06 -15.61
C TYR A 121 0.53 12.84 -17.10
N ASN A 122 0.81 11.61 -17.56
CA ASN A 122 0.77 11.28 -18.99
C ASN A 122 0.35 9.83 -19.26
N ARG A 123 -0.16 9.13 -18.24
CA ARG A 123 -0.59 7.74 -18.35
C ARG A 123 -1.90 7.47 -17.64
N SER A 124 -2.74 6.64 -18.25
CA SER A 124 -3.87 5.99 -17.61
C SER A 124 -3.43 4.72 -16.87
N VAL A 125 -4.31 4.19 -16.03
CA VAL A 125 -4.16 2.88 -15.38
C VAL A 125 -5.17 1.89 -15.98
N LEU A 126 -4.94 0.59 -15.83
CA LEU A 126 -5.86 -0.45 -16.29
C LEU A 126 -6.91 -0.74 -15.22
N SER A 127 -8.08 -1.24 -15.64
CA SER A 127 -8.95 -1.92 -14.69
C SER A 127 -8.24 -3.15 -14.15
N THR A 128 -8.29 -3.39 -12.84
CA THR A 128 -7.78 -4.67 -12.32
C THR A 128 -8.59 -5.84 -12.86
N SER A 129 -9.87 -5.62 -13.19
CA SER A 129 -10.76 -6.66 -13.73
C SER A 129 -10.31 -7.16 -15.11
N GLU A 130 -9.60 -6.33 -15.89
CA GLU A 130 -8.97 -6.74 -17.14
C GLU A 130 -7.84 -7.76 -16.92
N LEU A 131 -7.27 -7.80 -15.72
CA LEU A 131 -6.27 -8.79 -15.30
C LEU A 131 -6.89 -10.00 -14.59
N GLY A 132 -8.22 -10.16 -14.63
CA GLY A 132 -8.92 -11.24 -13.96
C GLY A 132 -8.96 -11.11 -12.44
N ALA A 133 -8.72 -9.91 -11.90
CA ALA A 133 -8.69 -9.66 -10.47
C ALA A 133 -9.54 -8.44 -10.07
N ASN A 134 -10.15 -8.47 -8.89
CA ASN A 134 -10.92 -7.34 -8.37
C ASN A 134 -10.19 -6.73 -7.19
N TYR A 135 -9.03 -6.14 -7.47
CA TYR A 135 -8.28 -5.42 -6.45
C TYR A 135 -8.81 -4.00 -6.31
N SER A 136 -8.75 -3.48 -5.10
CA SER A 136 -9.20 -2.12 -4.77
C SER A 136 -8.22 -1.52 -3.76
N PRO A 137 -8.09 -0.19 -3.74
CA PRO A 137 -7.32 0.46 -2.71
C PRO A 137 -7.92 0.16 -1.33
N ALA A 138 -7.07 0.14 -0.31
CA ALA A 138 -7.47 -0.11 1.06
C ALA A 138 -6.66 0.75 2.04
N LEU A 139 -7.27 1.08 3.16
CA LEU A 139 -6.57 1.71 4.27
C LEU A 139 -5.84 0.62 5.06
N TYR A 140 -4.51 0.66 5.04
CA TYR A 140 -3.70 -0.15 5.96
C TYR A 140 -3.88 0.37 7.39
N SER A 141 -3.97 1.69 7.52
CA SER A 141 -4.20 2.39 8.77
C SER A 141 -4.72 3.79 8.51
N LYS A 142 -4.86 4.59 9.57
CA LYS A 142 -5.20 6.02 9.45
C LYS A 142 -4.12 6.86 8.77
N ASN A 143 -2.90 6.33 8.68
CA ASN A 143 -1.74 7.02 8.10
C ASN A 143 -1.40 6.53 6.69
N TRP A 144 -1.84 5.31 6.33
CA TRP A 144 -1.38 4.63 5.14
C TRP A 144 -2.51 4.07 4.30
N LEU A 145 -2.44 4.36 3.01
CA LEU A 145 -3.27 3.77 1.98
C LEU A 145 -2.42 2.86 1.10
N ILE A 146 -2.89 1.64 0.85
CA ILE A 146 -2.27 0.70 -0.09
C ILE A 146 -3.15 0.59 -1.32
N PHE A 147 -2.56 0.73 -2.50
CA PHE A 147 -3.26 0.69 -3.77
C PHE A 147 -2.59 -0.31 -4.71
N PRO A 148 -3.24 -1.44 -5.01
CA PRO A 148 -2.89 -2.30 -6.15
C PRO A 148 -3.26 -1.59 -7.46
N ILE A 149 -2.26 -1.22 -8.25
CA ILE A 149 -2.43 -0.46 -9.49
C ILE A 149 -2.02 -1.34 -10.67
N ALA A 150 -2.96 -1.55 -11.59
CA ALA A 150 -2.73 -2.24 -12.85
C ALA A 150 -2.35 -1.22 -13.93
N PHE A 151 -1.31 -1.49 -14.73
CA PHE A 151 -0.84 -0.57 -15.77
C PHE A 151 -0.02 -1.30 -16.84
N TYR A 152 0.21 -0.65 -17.98
CA TYR A 152 1.09 -1.16 -19.02
C TYR A 152 2.55 -0.77 -18.76
N ILE A 153 3.45 -1.70 -19.06
CA ILE A 153 4.91 -1.55 -19.03
C ILE A 153 5.51 -2.07 -20.35
N GLU A 154 6.73 -1.65 -20.67
CA GLU A 154 7.42 -2.08 -21.90
C GLU A 154 7.66 -3.60 -21.91
N LYS A 155 8.31 -4.12 -20.85
CA LYS A 155 8.66 -5.53 -20.69
C LYS A 155 8.24 -6.00 -19.31
N LEU A 156 7.85 -7.27 -19.19
CA LEU A 156 7.43 -7.88 -17.91
C LEU A 156 8.62 -8.11 -16.97
N GLU A 157 9.21 -7.01 -16.51
CA GLU A 157 10.41 -6.95 -15.69
C GLU A 157 10.31 -5.77 -14.72
N MET A 158 10.82 -5.93 -13.50
CA MET A 158 10.73 -4.89 -12.47
C MET A 158 11.38 -3.57 -12.90
N ALA A 159 12.48 -3.63 -13.65
CA ALA A 159 13.15 -2.44 -14.17
C ALA A 159 12.26 -1.59 -15.10
N SER A 160 11.33 -2.21 -15.84
CA SER A 160 10.34 -1.46 -16.64
C SER A 160 9.29 -0.83 -15.73
N ALA A 161 8.78 -1.58 -14.76
CA ALA A 161 7.77 -1.09 -13.84
C ALA A 161 8.25 0.09 -12.96
N LEU A 162 9.53 0.10 -12.59
CA LEU A 162 10.15 1.18 -11.79
C LEU A 162 10.34 2.51 -12.53
N LYS A 163 10.09 2.57 -13.85
CA LYS A 163 10.07 3.83 -14.61
C LYS A 163 8.75 4.59 -14.47
N HIS A 164 7.75 3.94 -13.91
CA HIS A 164 6.44 4.53 -13.66
C HIS A 164 6.39 5.09 -12.24
N SER A 165 5.74 6.24 -12.09
CA SER A 165 5.53 6.90 -10.81
C SER A 165 4.06 7.19 -10.62
N PHE A 166 3.61 7.11 -9.36
CA PHE A 166 2.22 7.32 -9.00
C PHE A 166 2.11 8.36 -7.90
N TYR A 167 1.07 9.17 -7.94
CA TYR A 167 0.87 10.25 -6.99
C TYR A 167 -0.58 10.31 -6.55
N LEU A 168 -0.83 10.53 -5.26
CA LEU A 168 -2.14 10.99 -4.81
C LEU A 168 -2.09 12.50 -4.63
N VAL A 169 -2.97 13.20 -5.35
CA VAL A 169 -3.11 14.65 -5.30
C VAL A 169 -4.39 15.00 -4.55
N TYR A 170 -4.25 15.81 -3.51
CA TYR A 170 -5.35 16.45 -2.82
C TYR A 170 -5.41 17.92 -3.23
N ASP A 171 -6.51 18.31 -3.87
CA ASP A 171 -6.87 19.71 -4.05
C ASP A 171 -7.96 20.04 -3.03
N ALA A 172 -7.67 20.98 -2.12
CA ALA A 172 -8.60 21.37 -1.07
C ALA A 172 -9.84 22.11 -1.61
N GLU A 173 -9.74 22.70 -2.80
CA GLU A 173 -10.83 23.43 -3.45
C GLU A 173 -11.62 22.58 -4.45
N HIS A 174 -11.28 21.29 -4.61
CA HIS A 174 -12.02 20.38 -5.47
C HIS A 174 -13.51 20.34 -5.10
N GLU A 175 -14.39 20.50 -6.09
CA GLU A 175 -15.84 20.72 -5.88
C GLU A 175 -16.54 19.57 -5.15
N ASP A 176 -16.08 18.33 -5.34
CA ASP A 176 -16.60 17.14 -4.68
C ASP A 176 -16.14 16.94 -3.23
N ASN A 177 -15.21 17.78 -2.73
CA ASN A 177 -14.88 17.78 -1.31
C ASN A 177 -16.09 18.28 -0.50
N ASN A 178 -16.28 17.71 0.69
CA ASN A 178 -17.26 18.23 1.64
C ASN A 178 -16.75 18.09 3.08
N GLU A 179 -17.60 18.39 4.06
CA GLU A 179 -17.23 18.39 5.48
C GLU A 179 -16.64 17.08 5.99
N THR A 180 -17.02 15.93 5.39
CA THR A 180 -16.61 14.59 5.85
C THR A 180 -15.99 13.73 4.75
N THR A 181 -15.91 14.23 3.52
CA THR A 181 -15.36 13.52 2.36
C THR A 181 -14.18 14.27 1.77
N MET A 182 -13.04 13.58 1.68
CA MET A 182 -11.84 14.05 0.98
C MET A 182 -11.74 13.36 -0.37
N VAL A 183 -11.52 14.12 -1.44
CA VAL A 183 -11.30 13.60 -2.80
C VAL A 183 -9.82 13.65 -3.12
N LEU A 184 -9.28 12.51 -3.52
CA LEU A 184 -7.92 12.34 -4.00
C LEU A 184 -7.94 11.95 -5.46
N ARG A 185 -6.97 12.41 -6.23
CA ARG A 185 -6.77 12.02 -7.63
C ARG A 185 -5.50 11.20 -7.74
N LEU A 186 -5.58 9.99 -8.29
CA LEU A 186 -4.40 9.20 -8.63
C LEU A 186 -3.86 9.69 -9.98
N ARG A 187 -2.63 10.17 -9.97
CA ARG A 187 -1.88 10.56 -11.16
C ARG A 187 -0.79 9.54 -11.46
N HIS A 188 -0.65 9.19 -12.73
CA HIS A 188 0.31 8.20 -13.21
C HIS A 188 1.20 8.85 -14.28
N GLN A 189 2.51 8.74 -14.08
CA GLN A 189 3.52 9.27 -14.97
C GLN A 189 4.51 8.19 -15.37
N SER A 190 4.91 8.19 -16.64
CA SER A 190 6.02 7.40 -17.17
C SER A 190 6.92 8.27 -18.04
N ASN A 191 8.22 8.04 -17.98
CA ASN A 191 9.20 8.67 -18.87
C ASN A 191 9.44 7.87 -20.15
N ASP A 192 8.80 6.70 -20.29
CA ASP A 192 8.94 5.88 -21.48
C ASP A 192 8.05 6.36 -22.63
N ASP A 193 8.26 5.76 -23.80
CA ASP A 193 7.40 5.90 -24.97
C ASP A 193 6.16 5.00 -24.79
N ALA A 194 4.98 5.62 -24.67
CA ALA A 194 3.71 4.93 -24.46
C ALA A 194 3.41 3.86 -25.53
N SER A 195 3.93 4.03 -26.76
CA SER A 195 3.72 3.07 -27.85
C SER A 195 4.39 1.72 -27.60
N LYS A 196 5.36 1.65 -26.69
CA LYS A 196 6.10 0.43 -26.33
C LYS A 196 5.52 -0.27 -25.10
N GLU A 197 4.69 0.40 -24.31
CA GLU A 197 4.05 -0.13 -23.10
C GLU A 197 2.90 -1.07 -23.49
N LYS A 198 3.21 -2.36 -23.65
CA LYS A 198 2.32 -3.39 -24.24
C LYS A 198 2.02 -4.55 -23.30
N SER A 199 2.81 -4.71 -22.24
CA SER A 199 2.68 -5.80 -21.27
C SER A 199 2.01 -5.28 -20.02
N SER A 200 1.00 -5.96 -19.48
CA SER A 200 0.35 -5.51 -18.24
C SER A 200 1.11 -5.97 -17.00
N ALA A 201 1.12 -5.12 -15.98
CA ALA A 201 1.63 -5.42 -14.66
C ALA A 201 0.66 -4.93 -13.58
N LEU A 202 0.80 -5.49 -12.39
CA LEU A 202 0.06 -5.11 -11.19
C LEU A 202 1.04 -4.95 -10.05
N LEU A 203 1.18 -3.73 -9.52
CA LEU A 203 2.01 -3.44 -8.36
C LEU A 203 1.19 -2.79 -7.26
N SER A 204 1.47 -3.19 -6.01
CA SER A 204 0.93 -2.48 -4.86
C SER A 204 1.82 -1.28 -4.53
N LYS A 205 1.21 -0.12 -4.30
CA LYS A 205 1.89 1.11 -3.89
C LYS A 205 1.31 1.62 -2.59
N ALA A 206 2.13 2.28 -1.78
CA ALA A 206 1.75 2.80 -0.47
C ALA A 206 1.84 4.32 -0.45
N PHE A 207 0.79 4.98 0.01
CA PHE A 207 0.70 6.43 0.13
C PHE A 207 0.55 6.81 1.59
N LYS A 208 1.46 7.65 2.08
CA LYS A 208 1.32 8.24 3.41
C LYS A 208 0.35 9.41 3.31
N ILE A 209 -0.80 9.28 3.98
CA ILE A 209 -1.92 10.23 3.87
C ILE A 209 -2.07 11.13 5.11
N THR A 210 -1.20 11.00 6.12
CA THR A 210 -1.29 11.76 7.38
C THR A 210 -1.40 13.27 7.14
N ASP A 211 -0.59 13.83 6.23
CA ASP A 211 -0.60 15.27 5.97
C ASP A 211 -1.80 15.71 5.12
N LEU A 212 -2.30 14.85 4.23
CA LEU A 212 -3.55 15.09 3.49
C LEU A 212 -4.72 15.18 4.46
N VAL A 213 -4.83 14.21 5.38
CA VAL A 213 -5.87 14.16 6.41
C VAL A 213 -5.76 15.35 7.35
N ARG A 214 -4.55 15.75 7.76
CA ARG A 214 -4.34 16.95 8.59
C ARG A 214 -4.79 18.21 7.85
N ASN A 215 -4.48 18.33 6.56
CA ASN A 215 -4.88 19.47 5.75
C ASN A 215 -6.41 19.55 5.59
N PHE A 216 -7.06 18.42 5.27
CA PHE A 216 -8.52 18.32 5.23
C PHE A 216 -9.19 18.76 6.54
N ASN A 217 -8.58 18.44 7.68
CA ASN A 217 -9.02 18.85 9.01
C ASN A 217 -8.64 20.29 9.38
N GLY A 218 -8.11 21.09 8.44
CA GLY A 218 -7.70 22.48 8.68
C GLY A 218 -6.55 22.61 9.70
N GLY A 219 -5.68 21.60 9.79
CA GLY A 219 -4.62 21.53 10.79
C GLY A 219 -5.05 21.02 12.16
N SER A 220 -6.34 20.74 12.37
CA SER A 220 -6.88 20.24 13.64
C SER A 220 -6.48 18.79 13.93
N THR A 221 -6.30 18.45 15.21
CA THR A 221 -6.16 17.07 15.69
C THR A 221 -7.49 16.32 15.77
N THR A 222 -8.62 17.03 15.74
CA THR A 222 -9.94 16.41 15.69
C THR A 222 -10.23 15.99 14.25
N ASN A 223 -10.38 14.68 14.04
CA ASN A 223 -10.68 14.14 12.72
C ASN A 223 -12.18 14.24 12.40
N LYS A 224 -12.53 14.97 11.33
CA LYS A 224 -13.89 15.00 10.74
C LYS A 224 -14.02 14.12 9.48
N LEU A 225 -12.91 13.58 8.96
CA LEU A 225 -12.92 12.74 7.77
C LEU A 225 -13.60 11.39 8.04
N ASN A 226 -14.61 11.07 7.23
CA ASN A 226 -15.30 9.79 7.22
C ASN A 226 -15.03 8.99 5.96
N THR A 227 -14.95 9.66 4.80
CA THR A 227 -14.83 8.99 3.50
C THR A 227 -13.67 9.56 2.69
N ILE A 228 -12.88 8.69 2.09
CA ILE A 228 -11.91 9.06 1.06
C ILE A 228 -12.42 8.58 -0.29
N LYS A 229 -12.60 9.49 -1.24
CA LYS A 229 -12.83 9.17 -2.65
C LYS A 229 -11.51 9.21 -3.39
N ILE A 230 -11.26 8.23 -4.25
CA ILE A 230 -10.06 8.20 -5.10
C ILE A 230 -10.49 8.11 -6.54
N ILE A 231 -10.28 9.18 -7.28
CA ILE A 231 -10.54 9.27 -8.71
C ILE A 231 -9.30 8.75 -9.44
N ILE A 232 -9.49 7.80 -10.34
CA ILE A 232 -8.45 7.26 -11.21
C ILE A 232 -8.82 7.50 -12.69
N GLN A 233 -7.80 7.61 -13.53
CA GLN A 233 -7.94 7.68 -14.99
C GLN A 233 -7.76 6.29 -15.57
N GLN A 234 -8.86 5.57 -15.75
CA GLN A 234 -8.84 4.20 -16.27
C GLN A 234 -8.79 4.22 -17.80
N GLN A 235 -7.90 3.43 -18.38
CA GLN A 235 -7.61 3.42 -19.80
C GLN A 235 -8.86 3.13 -20.64
N LYS A 236 -8.99 3.87 -21.73
CA LYS A 236 -9.97 3.66 -22.80
C LYS A 236 -9.25 3.52 -24.13
N GLY A 237 -9.48 2.40 -24.81
CA GLY A 237 -8.81 2.09 -26.07
C GLY A 237 -7.45 1.44 -25.90
N SER A 238 -6.58 1.55 -26.90
CA SER A 238 -5.39 0.69 -27.05
C SER A 238 -4.06 1.30 -26.63
N THR A 239 -4.05 2.55 -26.13
CA THR A 239 -2.84 3.24 -25.66
C THR A 239 -3.04 3.68 -24.21
N PRO A 240 -2.02 3.57 -23.34
CA PRO A 240 -2.07 4.13 -22.01
C PRO A 240 -1.79 5.64 -22.00
N GLU A 241 -1.43 6.24 -23.14
CA GLU A 241 -1.09 7.65 -23.22
C GLU A 241 -2.27 8.57 -22.88
N ILE A 242 -2.00 9.55 -22.03
CA ILE A 242 -2.90 10.69 -21.82
C ILE A 242 -2.25 11.92 -22.44
N VAL A 243 -2.97 12.52 -23.40
CA VAL A 243 -2.56 13.78 -24.02
C VAL A 243 -3.15 14.93 -23.20
N GLU A 244 -2.32 15.92 -22.90
CA GLU A 244 -2.72 17.10 -22.14
C GLU A 244 -3.95 17.78 -22.76
N GLY A 245 -4.93 18.12 -21.93
CA GLY A 245 -6.19 18.75 -22.36
C GLY A 245 -7.19 17.80 -23.04
N SER A 246 -6.88 16.51 -23.20
CA SER A 246 -7.81 15.50 -23.73
C SER A 246 -8.23 14.50 -22.65
N THR A 247 -9.48 14.06 -22.73
CA THR A 247 -10.05 12.97 -21.91
C THR A 247 -10.47 11.77 -22.76
N ASP A 248 -10.04 11.69 -24.03
CA ASP A 248 -10.53 10.68 -24.96
C ASP A 248 -9.96 9.29 -24.70
N SER A 249 -8.75 9.22 -24.15
CA SER A 249 -7.99 7.99 -23.89
C SER A 249 -8.25 7.36 -22.53
N TYR A 250 -9.13 7.94 -21.71
CA TYR A 250 -9.50 7.36 -20.42
C TYR A 250 -10.96 7.64 -20.04
N THR A 251 -11.41 6.95 -19.01
CA THR A 251 -12.64 7.23 -18.26
C THR A 251 -12.28 7.37 -16.80
N GLU A 252 -12.96 8.26 -16.09
CA GLU A 252 -12.74 8.37 -14.64
C GLU A 252 -13.53 7.30 -13.89
N TYR A 253 -12.86 6.67 -12.94
CA TYR A 253 -13.47 5.71 -12.02
C TYR A 253 -13.17 6.15 -10.58
N THR A 254 -14.15 6.03 -9.69
CA THR A 254 -14.01 6.45 -8.29
C THR A 254 -14.11 5.25 -7.35
N TYR A 255 -13.07 5.07 -6.53
CA TYR A 255 -13.14 4.22 -5.35
C TYR A 255 -13.61 5.02 -4.14
N GLU A 256 -14.41 4.40 -3.27
CA GLU A 256 -14.79 5.00 -1.99
C GLU A 256 -14.26 4.13 -0.83
N LEU A 257 -13.53 4.76 0.09
CA LEU A 257 -12.98 4.13 1.28
C LEU A 257 -13.60 4.73 2.53
N ASP A 258 -14.08 3.88 3.42
CA ASP A 258 -14.61 4.28 4.73
C ASP A 258 -13.47 4.46 5.74
N TYR A 259 -13.01 5.70 5.89
CA TYR A 259 -11.97 6.10 6.82
C TYR A 259 -12.43 6.03 8.28
N SER A 260 -13.73 6.17 8.54
CA SER A 260 -14.30 6.16 9.89
C SER A 260 -14.17 4.80 10.58
N LYS A 261 -14.13 3.71 9.80
CA LYS A 261 -14.01 2.33 10.30
C LYS A 261 -12.58 1.90 10.65
N VAL A 262 -11.57 2.70 10.30
CA VAL A 262 -10.18 2.36 10.62
C VAL A 262 -9.91 2.62 12.10
N ALA A 263 -9.37 1.62 12.80
CA ALA A 263 -9.02 1.77 14.21
C ALA A 263 -7.96 2.87 14.40
N ASN A 264 -8.06 3.62 15.50
CA ASN A 264 -6.94 4.42 15.98
C ASN A 264 -5.92 3.41 16.54
N LEU A 265 -4.88 3.13 15.75
CA LEU A 265 -3.74 2.30 16.15
C LEU A 265 -2.69 3.13 16.87
#